data_AF-A0A397E2P1-F1
#
_entry.id   AF-A0A397E2P1-F1
#
_cell.length_a   1.000
_cell.length_b   1.000
_cell.length_c   1.000
_cell.angle_alpha   90.00
_cell.angle_beta   90.00
_cell.angle_gamma   90.00
#
_symmetry.space_group_name_H-M   'P 1'
#
loop_
_entity.id
_entity.type
_entity.pdbx_description
1 polymer ?
#
loop_
_entity_poly.entity_id
_entity_poly.type
_entity_poly.pdbx_seq_one_letter_code
_entity_poly.pdbx_strand_id
1 'polypeptide(L)'
;EAVGTGRSGQTYAGSWRGTRVAVKVINVSHHNHSVSEEILQEFHREVAVVSRLRHPNIVLFLGASIEPPKYCLGKDPLGDCYYGLTYGMNYLHLCNIMHRDLKSANVLLDVFGTVKISDFGLSCVLEAGTSSDLTAETGTYRWMAPEVIGHEPYSAKADVYSFGVILWEMIGKDQPFKGMTPIQAAFAVARQSLRPAFPDVTPSCLRTLVNRCWHQNPADRPTFAAILDMLPGVRAQMRKLEFHQLNFVFT
;
A
#
# COMPACT_ATOMS: atom_id res chain seq x y z
N GLU A 1 -21.71 7.88 10.66
CA GLU A 1 -21.54 7.69 9.20
C GLU A 1 -20.42 6.71 8.93
N ALA A 2 -20.49 5.95 7.84
CA ALA A 2 -19.34 5.22 7.30
C ALA A 2 -18.31 6.18 6.65
N VAL A 3 -17.11 5.68 6.38
CA VAL A 3 -16.04 6.33 5.61
C VAL A 3 -15.43 5.41 4.55
N GLY A 4 -15.55 4.10 4.72
CA GLY A 4 -15.06 3.10 3.77
C GLY A 4 -15.58 1.71 4.12
N THR A 5 -15.58 0.82 3.13
CA THR A 5 -15.97 -0.59 3.29
C THR A 5 -14.77 -1.44 2.90
N GLY A 6 -14.27 -2.24 3.83
CA GLY A 6 -13.14 -3.16 3.63
C GLY A 6 -13.58 -4.61 3.68
N ARG A 7 -12.66 -5.52 3.35
CA ARG A 7 -12.88 -6.98 3.38
C ARG A 7 -13.42 -7.46 4.73
N SER A 8 -12.84 -6.99 5.83
CA SER A 8 -13.20 -7.41 7.18
C SER A 8 -14.45 -6.71 7.76
N GLY A 9 -15.02 -5.71 7.09
CA GLY A 9 -16.17 -4.95 7.60
C GLY A 9 -16.20 -3.46 7.24
N GLN A 10 -16.97 -2.67 7.99
CA GLN A 10 -17.19 -1.24 7.71
C GLN A 10 -16.32 -0.34 8.58
N THR A 11 -15.80 0.73 7.97
CA THR A 11 -15.05 1.78 8.65
C THR A 11 -15.96 2.99 8.88
N TYR A 12 -16.01 3.54 10.10
CA TYR A 12 -16.95 4.60 10.51
C TYR A 12 -16.28 5.87 11.05
N ALA A 13 -17.12 6.82 11.48
CA ALA A 13 -16.78 8.01 12.24
C ALA A 13 -16.96 7.87 13.76
N GLY A 14 -16.18 8.65 14.51
CA GLY A 14 -16.39 8.93 15.93
C GLY A 14 -15.49 10.06 16.44
N SER A 15 -15.49 10.29 17.75
CA SER A 15 -14.50 11.10 18.49
C SER A 15 -14.14 10.40 19.81
N TRP A 16 -12.85 10.37 20.20
CA TRP A 16 -12.41 9.79 21.48
C TRP A 16 -11.50 10.77 22.22
N ARG A 17 -11.86 11.15 23.45
CA ARG A 17 -11.14 12.17 24.26
C ARG A 17 -10.78 13.45 23.45
N GLY A 18 -11.74 13.94 22.65
CA GLY A 18 -11.56 15.11 21.77
C GLY A 18 -10.79 14.85 20.46
N THR A 19 -10.32 13.61 20.23
CA THR A 19 -9.46 13.24 19.09
C THR A 19 -10.27 12.50 18.01
N ARG A 20 -10.11 12.91 16.74
CA ARG A 20 -10.56 12.16 15.54
C ARG A 20 -9.46 11.17 15.11
N VAL A 21 -9.75 10.10 14.35
CA VAL A 21 -9.52 8.65 14.61
C VAL A 21 -9.69 7.74 13.37
N ALA A 22 -10.30 6.54 13.50
CA ALA A 22 -10.43 5.45 12.48
C ALA A 22 -11.21 4.19 12.97
N VAL A 23 -12.55 4.23 13.14
CA VAL A 23 -13.37 3.05 13.58
C VAL A 23 -13.30 1.95 12.52
N LYS A 24 -12.68 0.80 12.77
CA LYS A 24 -12.77 -0.40 11.91
C LYS A 24 -13.66 -1.43 12.61
N VAL A 25 -14.90 -1.59 12.15
CA VAL A 25 -15.90 -2.50 12.75
C VAL A 25 -15.98 -3.77 11.93
N ILE A 26 -15.69 -4.89 12.58
CA ILE A 26 -15.75 -6.23 11.98
C ILE A 26 -17.12 -6.83 12.24
N ASN A 27 -17.75 -7.40 11.20
CA ASN A 27 -19.00 -8.11 11.32
C ASN A 27 -18.86 -9.57 10.87
N VAL A 28 -18.95 -10.48 11.83
CA VAL A 28 -18.85 -11.94 11.63
C VAL A 28 -20.21 -12.68 11.73
N SER A 29 -21.33 -11.97 11.94
CA SER A 29 -22.65 -12.61 12.13
C SER A 29 -23.28 -13.18 10.84
N HIS A 30 -22.69 -12.90 9.67
CA HIS A 30 -23.17 -13.35 8.36
C HIS A 30 -22.19 -14.27 7.63
N HIS A 31 -21.16 -14.77 8.32
CA HIS A 31 -20.10 -15.59 7.73
C HIS A 31 -20.02 -16.98 8.36
N ASN A 32 -19.66 -17.99 7.55
CA ASN A 32 -19.42 -19.35 8.03
C ASN A 32 -18.22 -19.37 8.98
N HIS A 33 -18.19 -20.33 9.91
CA HIS A 33 -17.25 -20.37 11.05
C HIS A 33 -15.78 -20.16 10.65
N SER A 34 -15.31 -20.82 9.58
CA SER A 34 -13.94 -20.69 9.08
C SER A 34 -13.60 -19.29 8.56
N VAL A 35 -14.51 -18.65 7.82
CA VAL A 35 -14.34 -17.28 7.30
C VAL A 35 -14.33 -16.29 8.46
N SER A 36 -15.18 -16.50 9.47
CA SER A 36 -15.16 -15.70 10.70
C SER A 36 -13.85 -15.85 11.49
N GLU A 37 -13.28 -17.05 11.55
CA GLU A 37 -11.96 -17.29 12.16
C GLU A 37 -10.82 -16.63 11.37
N GLU A 38 -10.80 -16.71 10.03
CA GLU A 38 -9.81 -16.01 9.19
C GLU A 38 -9.84 -14.49 9.41
N ILE A 39 -11.03 -13.88 9.39
CA ILE A 39 -11.22 -12.44 9.63
C ILE A 39 -10.76 -12.03 11.05
N LEU A 40 -11.02 -12.86 12.06
CA LEU A 40 -10.54 -12.62 13.43
C LEU A 40 -9.02 -12.77 13.54
N GLN A 41 -8.41 -13.72 12.84
CA GLN A 41 -6.95 -13.88 12.79
C GLN A 41 -6.27 -12.70 12.07
N GLU A 42 -6.88 -12.11 11.05
CA GLU A 42 -6.40 -10.88 10.41
C GLU A 42 -6.47 -9.68 11.37
N PHE A 43 -7.58 -9.54 12.11
CA PHE A 43 -7.71 -8.50 13.14
C PHE A 43 -6.67 -8.63 14.24
N HIS A 44 -6.46 -9.85 14.76
CA HIS A 44 -5.45 -10.09 15.79
C HIS A 44 -4.02 -9.84 15.29
N ARG A 45 -3.71 -10.16 14.02
CA ARG A 45 -2.43 -9.81 13.37
C ARG A 45 -2.28 -8.29 13.21
N GLU A 46 -3.28 -7.60 12.68
CA GLU A 46 -3.27 -6.15 12.51
C GLU A 46 -2.99 -5.45 13.84
N VAL A 47 -3.72 -5.81 14.91
CA VAL A 47 -3.51 -5.29 16.27
C VAL A 47 -2.11 -5.61 16.81
N ALA A 48 -1.64 -6.86 16.67
CA ALA A 48 -0.34 -7.27 17.18
C ALA A 48 0.84 -6.56 16.50
N VAL A 49 0.72 -6.26 15.21
CA VAL A 49 1.68 -5.48 14.43
C VAL A 49 1.56 -3.99 14.77
N VAL A 50 0.42 -3.37 14.49
CA VAL A 50 0.29 -1.90 14.48
C VAL A 50 0.39 -1.28 15.88
N SER A 51 0.07 -2.03 16.94
CA SER A 51 0.27 -1.58 18.32
C SER A 51 1.72 -1.23 18.67
N ARG A 52 2.69 -1.84 17.99
CA ARG A 52 4.14 -1.64 18.20
C ARG A 52 4.73 -0.51 17.36
N LEU A 53 4.04 -0.07 16.31
CA LEU A 53 4.56 0.90 15.33
C LEU A 53 4.34 2.35 15.77
N ARG A 54 5.36 3.19 15.63
CA ARG A 54 5.30 4.64 15.91
C ARG A 54 6.09 5.41 14.85
N HIS A 55 5.39 5.82 13.79
CA HIS A 55 5.98 6.54 12.65
C HIS A 55 4.96 7.52 12.03
N PRO A 56 5.33 8.75 11.62
CA PRO A 56 4.39 9.76 11.11
C PRO A 56 3.61 9.34 9.85
N ASN A 57 4.13 8.39 9.07
CA ASN A 57 3.49 7.86 7.85
C ASN A 57 2.81 6.49 8.01
N ILE A 58 2.53 6.07 9.25
CA ILE A 58 1.77 4.86 9.55
C ILE A 58 0.53 5.27 10.36
N VAL A 59 -0.60 4.57 10.22
CA VAL A 59 -1.76 4.82 11.08
C VAL A 59 -1.37 4.54 12.54
N LEU A 60 -1.45 5.57 13.38
CA LEU A 60 -1.09 5.47 14.79
C LEU A 60 -2.15 4.65 15.55
N PHE A 61 -1.75 3.49 16.05
CA PHE A 61 -2.59 2.69 16.94
C PHE A 61 -2.65 3.31 18.34
N LEU A 62 -3.85 3.77 18.72
CA LEU A 62 -4.11 4.34 20.05
C LEU A 62 -4.66 3.29 21.05
N GLY A 63 -5.12 2.12 20.57
CA GLY A 63 -5.63 1.02 21.38
C GLY A 63 -6.62 0.14 20.62
N ALA A 64 -6.86 -1.07 21.12
CA ALA A 64 -7.98 -1.92 20.71
C ALA A 64 -9.08 -1.83 21.76
N SER A 65 -10.27 -1.40 21.34
CA SER A 65 -11.50 -1.35 22.13
C SER A 65 -12.68 -1.24 21.15
N ILE A 66 -13.91 -1.26 21.67
CA ILE A 66 -15.15 -1.42 20.91
C ILE A 66 -15.46 -0.21 19.98
N GLU A 67 -14.81 0.95 20.20
CA GLU A 67 -14.90 2.12 19.30
C GLU A 67 -13.54 2.81 19.09
N PRO A 68 -13.07 2.91 17.83
CA PRO A 68 -12.20 4.03 17.42
C PRO A 68 -12.96 5.26 16.79
N PRO A 69 -12.29 6.33 16.27
CA PRO A 69 -12.94 7.58 15.71
C PRO A 69 -12.92 7.87 14.13
N LYS A 70 -12.73 9.09 13.52
CA LYS A 70 -12.76 9.35 12.01
C LYS A 70 -11.50 10.03 11.35
N TYR A 71 -11.14 9.74 10.08
CA TYR A 71 -10.23 10.55 9.18
C TYR A 71 -11.01 11.30 8.06
N CYS A 72 -10.38 12.23 7.32
CA CYS A 72 -11.03 12.99 6.20
C CYS A 72 -10.07 13.32 5.04
N LEU A 73 -10.63 13.47 3.83
CA LEU A 73 -9.95 13.95 2.61
C LEU A 73 -9.54 15.43 2.71
N GLY A 74 -8.35 15.76 2.20
CA GLY A 74 -7.82 17.12 2.02
C GLY A 74 -7.26 17.33 0.59
N LYS A 75 -6.82 18.55 0.26
CA LYS A 75 -6.24 18.88 -1.05
C LYS A 75 -4.81 18.33 -1.21
N ASP A 76 -4.38 18.27 -2.47
CA ASP A 76 -3.00 18.09 -2.96
C ASP A 76 -1.91 18.69 -2.04
N PRO A 77 -0.74 18.02 -1.89
CA PRO A 77 0.06 17.64 -3.06
C PRO A 77 0.47 16.15 -3.18
N LEU A 78 0.35 15.59 -4.39
CA LEU A 78 1.03 14.34 -4.79
C LEU A 78 2.56 14.35 -4.52
N GLY A 79 3.17 15.54 -4.44
CA GLY A 79 4.61 15.76 -4.19
C GLY A 79 5.14 15.09 -2.92
N ASP A 80 4.41 15.15 -1.82
CA ASP A 80 4.83 14.55 -0.54
C ASP A 80 4.26 13.13 -0.35
N CYS A 81 3.31 12.73 -1.20
CA CYS A 81 2.61 11.45 -1.11
C CYS A 81 3.57 10.25 -1.32
N TYR A 82 4.35 10.25 -2.41
CA TYR A 82 5.32 9.18 -2.65
C TYR A 82 6.48 9.20 -1.65
N TYR A 83 6.91 10.37 -1.18
CA TYR A 83 7.90 10.49 -0.10
C TYR A 83 7.40 9.85 1.19
N GLY A 84 6.21 10.24 1.67
CA GLY A 84 5.61 9.70 2.89
C GLY A 84 5.37 8.19 2.83
N LEU A 85 4.90 7.69 1.67
CA LEU A 85 4.75 6.25 1.43
C LEU A 85 6.09 5.52 1.49
N THR A 86 7.14 6.07 0.88
CA THR A 86 8.49 5.49 0.90
C THR A 86 9.06 5.47 2.33
N TYR A 87 8.91 6.55 3.09
CA TYR A 87 9.36 6.62 4.49
C TYR A 87 8.62 5.61 5.38
N GLY A 88 7.29 5.52 5.25
CA GLY A 88 6.49 4.56 6.02
C GLY A 88 6.85 3.10 5.72
N MET A 89 7.04 2.76 4.44
CA MET A 89 7.47 1.41 4.04
C MET A 89 8.91 1.09 4.47
N ASN A 90 9.83 2.07 4.40
CA ASN A 90 11.19 1.90 4.90
C ASN A 90 11.20 1.59 6.41
N TYR A 91 10.38 2.30 7.21
CA TYR A 91 10.24 2.02 8.63
C TYR A 91 9.71 0.60 8.89
N LEU A 92 8.69 0.13 8.16
CA LEU A 92 8.19 -1.24 8.29
C LEU A 92 9.28 -2.28 8.03
N HIS A 93 10.06 -2.10 6.95
CA HIS A 93 11.13 -3.02 6.58
C HIS A 93 12.31 -2.98 7.56
N LEU A 94 12.64 -1.81 8.13
CA LEU A 94 13.61 -1.68 9.23
C LEU A 94 13.11 -2.32 10.54
N CYS A 95 11.80 -2.32 10.79
CA CYS A 95 11.16 -3.10 11.84
C CYS A 95 10.98 -4.59 11.49
N ASN A 96 11.59 -5.06 10.39
CA ASN A 96 11.57 -6.45 9.93
C ASN A 96 10.14 -6.97 9.62
N ILE A 97 9.24 -6.10 9.13
CA ILE A 97 7.84 -6.40 8.83
C ILE A 97 7.58 -6.21 7.33
N MET A 98 6.93 -7.19 6.69
CA MET A 98 6.35 -7.05 5.34
C MET A 98 4.89 -6.61 5.42
N HIS A 99 4.45 -5.74 4.50
CA HIS A 99 3.04 -5.30 4.43
C HIS A 99 2.14 -6.36 3.79
N ARG A 100 2.59 -6.94 2.66
CA ARG A 100 1.97 -8.03 1.86
C ARG A 100 0.68 -7.69 1.12
N ASP A 101 -0.13 -6.74 1.58
CA ASP A 101 -1.35 -6.25 0.89
C ASP A 101 -1.21 -4.76 0.50
N LEU A 102 -0.03 -4.34 0.04
CA LEU A 102 0.20 -2.94 -0.31
C LEU A 102 -0.51 -2.58 -1.61
N LYS A 103 -1.50 -1.70 -1.55
CA LYS A 103 -2.29 -1.21 -2.69
C LYS A 103 -2.79 0.22 -2.42
N SER A 104 -3.21 0.94 -3.46
CA SER A 104 -3.65 2.34 -3.34
C SER A 104 -4.77 2.55 -2.31
N ALA A 105 -5.73 1.62 -2.23
CA ALA A 105 -6.81 1.64 -1.24
C ALA A 105 -6.33 1.57 0.23
N ASN A 106 -5.10 1.07 0.47
CA ASN A 106 -4.50 0.93 1.81
C ASN A 106 -3.51 2.08 2.12
N VAL A 107 -3.41 3.08 1.23
CA VAL A 107 -2.63 4.31 1.40
C VAL A 107 -3.59 5.47 1.63
N LEU A 108 -3.77 5.83 2.90
CA LEU A 108 -4.70 6.88 3.31
C LEU A 108 -4.00 8.25 3.38
N LEU A 109 -4.77 9.32 3.27
CA LEU A 109 -4.33 10.70 3.58
C LEU A 109 -5.03 11.19 4.84
N ASP A 110 -4.29 11.83 5.74
CA ASP A 110 -4.89 12.61 6.83
C ASP A 110 -5.30 14.02 6.38
N VAL A 111 -5.93 14.78 7.28
CA VAL A 111 -6.51 16.09 6.97
C VAL A 111 -5.48 17.18 6.66
N PHE A 112 -4.19 16.89 6.83
CA PHE A 112 -3.07 17.76 6.48
C PHE A 112 -2.35 17.28 5.20
N GLY A 113 -2.89 16.27 4.50
CA GLY A 113 -2.26 15.66 3.33
C GLY A 113 -1.19 14.61 3.66
N THR A 114 -1.02 14.24 4.94
CA THR A 114 0.02 13.27 5.32
C THR A 114 -0.40 11.85 4.97
N VAL A 115 0.40 11.15 4.16
CA VAL A 115 0.20 9.71 3.91
C VAL A 115 0.27 8.89 5.19
N LYS A 116 -0.67 7.97 5.37
CA LYS A 116 -0.68 6.90 6.38
C LYS A 116 -0.86 5.54 5.70
N ILE A 117 0.05 4.61 5.95
CA ILE A 117 -0.10 3.20 5.55
C ILE A 117 -1.03 2.50 6.54
N SER A 118 -1.97 1.70 6.04
CA SER A 118 -3.01 1.00 6.80
C SER A 118 -3.24 -0.45 6.34
N ASP A 119 -4.17 -1.15 7.00
CA ASP A 119 -4.63 -2.52 6.73
C ASP A 119 -3.51 -3.59 6.86
N PHE A 120 -3.04 -3.78 8.09
CA PHE A 120 -1.95 -4.70 8.42
C PHE A 120 -2.41 -6.17 8.63
N GLY A 121 -3.62 -6.53 8.18
CA GLY A 121 -4.23 -7.84 8.46
C GLY A 121 -3.46 -9.04 7.91
N LEU A 122 -2.78 -8.87 6.76
CA LEU A 122 -1.90 -9.88 6.15
C LEU A 122 -0.41 -9.66 6.46
N SER A 123 -0.06 -8.60 7.20
CA SER A 123 1.33 -8.26 7.49
C SER A 123 1.99 -9.26 8.44
N CYS A 124 3.32 -9.42 8.30
CA CYS A 124 4.06 -10.48 8.96
C CYS A 124 5.47 -10.03 9.33
N VAL A 125 5.95 -10.44 10.51
CA VAL A 125 7.36 -10.30 10.90
C VAL A 125 8.19 -11.34 10.13
N LEU A 126 9.32 -10.93 9.58
CA LEU A 126 10.26 -11.77 8.84
C LEU A 126 11.01 -12.71 9.81
N GLU A 127 10.37 -13.78 10.24
CA GLU A 127 11.04 -14.95 10.80
C GLU A 127 11.73 -15.76 9.69
N ALA A 128 12.96 -16.21 9.95
CA ALA A 128 13.78 -16.85 8.93
C ALA A 128 13.34 -18.31 8.70
N GLY A 129 12.62 -18.55 7.60
CA GLY A 129 12.32 -19.90 7.08
C GLY A 129 10.84 -20.23 6.91
N THR A 130 9.91 -19.39 7.37
CA THR A 130 8.46 -19.63 7.22
C THR A 130 7.93 -19.12 5.87
N SER A 131 7.91 -20.00 4.88
CA SER A 131 7.10 -19.83 3.66
C SER A 131 5.60 -19.95 4.03
N SER A 132 5.05 -18.87 4.59
CA SER A 132 3.67 -18.86 5.08
C SER A 132 2.68 -18.90 3.90
N ASP A 133 2.02 -20.05 3.73
CA ASP A 133 0.84 -20.18 2.88
C ASP A 133 -0.21 -19.13 3.29
N LEU A 134 -0.61 -18.28 2.34
CA LEU A 134 -1.72 -17.35 2.48
C LEU A 134 -2.49 -17.30 1.15
N THR A 135 -3.80 -17.52 1.23
CA THR A 135 -4.72 -17.57 0.10
C THR A 135 -4.92 -16.17 -0.50
N ALA A 136 -4.39 -15.96 -1.71
CA ALA A 136 -4.53 -14.70 -2.42
C ALA A 136 -5.97 -14.49 -2.92
N GLU A 137 -6.71 -13.61 -2.24
CA GLU A 137 -8.07 -13.23 -2.66
C GLU A 137 -8.10 -12.57 -4.04
N THR A 138 -9.24 -12.75 -4.72
CA THR A 138 -9.45 -12.35 -6.12
C THR A 138 -9.43 -10.85 -6.41
N GLY A 139 -9.28 -10.00 -5.38
CA GLY A 139 -9.23 -8.53 -5.48
C GLY A 139 -7.83 -7.93 -5.71
N THR A 140 -6.83 -8.27 -4.87
CA THR A 140 -5.53 -7.53 -4.81
C THR A 140 -4.60 -7.81 -6.00
N TYR A 141 -4.84 -8.87 -6.79
CA TYR A 141 -3.98 -9.37 -7.87
C TYR A 141 -3.29 -8.35 -8.81
N ARG A 142 -3.86 -7.15 -9.02
CA ARG A 142 -3.27 -6.07 -9.85
C ARG A 142 -1.98 -5.45 -9.28
N TRP A 143 -1.82 -5.45 -7.95
CA TRP A 143 -0.64 -4.87 -7.25
C TRP A 143 0.35 -5.94 -6.76
N MET A 144 0.04 -7.23 -6.94
CA MET A 144 0.87 -8.33 -6.48
C MET A 144 2.10 -8.53 -7.37
N ALA A 145 3.23 -8.89 -6.75
CA ALA A 145 4.47 -9.17 -7.45
C ALA A 145 4.43 -10.56 -8.15
N PRO A 146 5.17 -10.76 -9.26
CA PRO A 146 5.19 -12.02 -10.01
C PRO A 146 5.44 -13.26 -9.16
N GLU A 147 6.39 -13.19 -8.21
CA GLU A 147 6.74 -14.30 -7.33
C GLU A 147 5.60 -14.66 -6.37
N VAL A 148 4.82 -13.68 -5.91
CA VAL A 148 3.67 -13.90 -5.01
C VAL A 148 2.50 -14.51 -5.78
N ILE A 149 2.31 -14.11 -7.05
CA ILE A 149 1.35 -14.71 -7.98
C ILE A 149 1.75 -16.16 -8.34
N GLY A 150 3.05 -16.44 -8.41
CA GLY A 150 3.60 -17.77 -8.67
C GLY A 150 3.55 -18.73 -7.48
N HIS A 151 3.15 -18.27 -6.28
CA HIS A 151 3.33 -18.97 -5.00
C HIS A 151 4.80 -19.35 -4.71
N GLU A 152 5.74 -18.54 -5.18
CA GLU A 152 7.18 -18.70 -4.95
C GLU A 152 7.60 -18.08 -3.61
N PRO A 153 8.74 -18.49 -3.02
CA PRO A 153 9.29 -17.85 -1.82
C PRO A 153 9.61 -16.37 -2.06
N TYR A 154 8.82 -15.48 -1.46
CA TYR A 154 8.94 -14.03 -1.62
C TYR A 154 9.55 -13.35 -0.39
N SER A 155 9.90 -12.07 -0.55
CA SER A 155 10.53 -11.24 0.48
C SER A 155 9.93 -9.84 0.49
N ALA A 156 10.48 -8.94 1.33
CA ALA A 156 10.14 -7.52 1.38
C ALA A 156 10.19 -6.81 -0.01
N LYS A 157 10.92 -7.38 -0.99
CA LYS A 157 10.91 -6.92 -2.38
C LYS A 157 9.55 -7.05 -3.09
N ALA A 158 8.60 -7.82 -2.55
CA ALA A 158 7.22 -7.86 -3.02
C ALA A 158 6.51 -6.52 -2.78
N ASP A 159 6.62 -5.95 -1.57
CA ASP A 159 6.04 -4.64 -1.26
C ASP A 159 6.63 -3.53 -2.17
N VAL A 160 7.91 -3.64 -2.56
CA VAL A 160 8.56 -2.71 -3.50
C VAL A 160 7.93 -2.76 -4.90
N TYR A 161 7.54 -3.95 -5.36
CA TYR A 161 6.81 -4.11 -6.62
C TYR A 161 5.45 -3.42 -6.53
N SER A 162 4.69 -3.69 -5.47
CA SER A 162 3.37 -3.09 -5.24
C SER A 162 3.44 -1.56 -5.16
N PHE A 163 4.46 -1.03 -4.49
CA PHE A 163 4.77 0.40 -4.49
C PHE A 163 5.06 0.94 -5.90
N GLY A 164 5.77 0.20 -6.75
CA GLY A 164 5.95 0.55 -8.17
C GLY A 164 4.62 0.67 -8.93
N VAL A 165 3.67 -0.24 -8.69
CA VAL A 165 2.32 -0.17 -9.28
C VAL A 165 1.55 1.05 -8.75
N ILE A 166 1.64 1.36 -7.45
CA ILE A 166 1.03 2.56 -6.85
C ILE A 166 1.63 3.86 -7.44
N LEU A 167 2.95 3.92 -7.65
CA LEU A 167 3.57 5.06 -8.32
C LEU A 167 3.07 5.25 -9.76
N TRP A 168 2.90 4.16 -10.51
CA TRP A 168 2.29 4.23 -11.85
C TRP A 168 0.84 4.73 -11.78
N GLU A 169 0.05 4.27 -10.81
CA GLU A 169 -1.34 4.67 -10.59
C GLU A 169 -1.45 6.17 -10.25
N MET A 170 -0.53 6.70 -9.44
CA MET A 170 -0.41 8.15 -9.16
C MET A 170 -0.05 8.98 -10.40
N ILE A 171 0.84 8.46 -11.26
CA ILE A 171 1.27 9.14 -12.50
C ILE A 171 0.16 9.11 -13.56
N GLY A 172 -0.45 7.94 -13.77
CA GLY A 172 -1.48 7.71 -14.80
C GLY A 172 -2.87 8.21 -14.42
N LYS A 173 -3.16 8.34 -13.11
CA LYS A 173 -4.48 8.65 -12.55
C LYS A 173 -5.57 7.68 -13.05
N ASP A 174 -5.19 6.42 -13.26
CA ASP A 174 -6.05 5.38 -13.82
C ASP A 174 -5.74 4.00 -13.22
N GLN A 175 -6.66 3.04 -13.35
CA GLN A 175 -6.56 1.73 -12.71
C GLN A 175 -5.46 0.85 -13.35
N PRO A 176 -4.58 0.20 -12.57
CA PRO A 176 -3.61 -0.76 -13.09
C PRO A 176 -4.28 -1.90 -13.86
N PHE A 177 -3.83 -2.15 -15.09
CA PHE A 177 -4.38 -3.18 -16.00
C PHE A 177 -5.90 -3.02 -16.26
N LYS A 178 -6.38 -1.78 -16.41
CA LYS A 178 -7.75 -1.46 -16.86
C LYS A 178 -8.16 -2.26 -18.10
N GLY A 179 -9.39 -2.73 -18.11
CA GLY A 179 -9.93 -3.61 -19.16
C GLY A 179 -9.64 -5.11 -18.97
N MET A 180 -8.67 -5.48 -18.15
CA MET A 180 -8.45 -6.87 -17.71
C MET A 180 -9.21 -7.16 -16.40
N THR A 181 -9.59 -8.42 -16.16
CA THR A 181 -9.95 -8.87 -14.80
C THR A 181 -8.69 -8.96 -13.90
N PRO A 182 -8.81 -8.98 -12.57
CA PRO A 182 -7.65 -9.11 -11.68
C PRO A 182 -6.82 -10.39 -11.96
N ILE A 183 -7.48 -11.50 -12.26
CA ILE A 183 -6.83 -12.78 -12.58
C ILE A 183 -6.10 -12.72 -13.93
N GLN A 184 -6.68 -12.07 -14.94
CA GLN A 184 -6.01 -11.82 -16.23
C GLN A 184 -4.77 -10.94 -16.06
N ALA A 185 -4.87 -9.89 -15.23
CA ALA A 185 -3.74 -9.01 -14.93
C ALA A 185 -2.60 -9.79 -14.24
N ALA A 186 -2.89 -10.58 -13.21
CA ALA A 186 -1.90 -11.43 -12.55
C ALA A 186 -1.24 -12.45 -13.50
N PHE A 187 -2.03 -13.12 -14.35
CA PHE A 187 -1.50 -14.06 -15.34
C PHE A 187 -0.54 -13.37 -16.33
N ALA A 188 -0.88 -12.18 -16.81
CA ALA A 188 -0.03 -11.40 -17.72
C ALA A 188 1.24 -10.87 -17.03
N VAL A 189 1.14 -10.41 -15.77
CA VAL A 189 2.28 -10.01 -14.94
C VAL A 189 3.25 -11.18 -14.74
N ALA A 190 2.75 -12.35 -14.34
CA ALA A 190 3.57 -13.51 -14.02
C ALA A 190 4.19 -14.17 -15.27
N ARG A 191 3.40 -14.41 -16.33
CA ARG A 191 3.82 -15.24 -17.49
C ARG A 191 4.20 -14.47 -18.74
N GLN A 192 3.85 -13.19 -18.85
CA GLN A 192 4.19 -12.35 -20.00
C GLN A 192 5.10 -11.17 -19.61
N SER A 193 5.46 -11.05 -18.32
CA SER A 193 6.14 -9.87 -17.73
C SER A 193 5.44 -8.55 -18.06
N LEU A 194 4.11 -8.58 -18.30
CA LEU A 194 3.35 -7.40 -18.70
C LEU A 194 3.38 -6.34 -17.60
N ARG A 195 3.46 -5.07 -17.99
CA ARG A 195 3.32 -3.90 -17.12
C ARG A 195 2.35 -2.89 -17.75
N PRO A 196 1.66 -2.06 -16.96
CA PRO A 196 0.83 -0.98 -17.48
C PRO A 196 1.64 0.03 -18.31
N ALA A 197 1.10 0.51 -19.42
CA ALA A 197 1.74 1.55 -20.21
C ALA A 197 1.71 2.90 -19.47
N PHE A 198 2.83 3.63 -19.44
CA PHE A 198 2.86 4.99 -18.91
C PHE A 198 2.26 5.98 -19.91
N PRO A 199 1.57 7.05 -19.46
CA PRO A 199 1.27 8.20 -20.31
C PRO A 199 2.54 8.76 -20.99
N ASP A 200 2.44 9.24 -22.23
CA ASP A 200 3.58 9.75 -23.00
C ASP A 200 4.30 10.89 -22.29
N VAL A 201 3.54 11.76 -21.62
CA VAL A 201 4.03 12.89 -20.81
C VAL A 201 4.84 12.49 -19.57
N THR A 202 4.94 11.21 -19.22
CA THR A 202 5.62 10.76 -17.99
C THR A 202 7.14 11.02 -18.06
N PRO A 203 7.71 11.84 -17.16
CA PRO A 203 9.14 12.12 -17.09
C PRO A 203 10.00 10.85 -17.01
N SER A 204 11.14 10.86 -17.70
CA SER A 204 12.06 9.71 -17.77
C SER A 204 12.60 9.29 -16.39
N CYS A 205 12.80 10.23 -15.46
CA CYS A 205 13.21 9.93 -14.09
C CYS A 205 12.17 9.12 -13.32
N LEU A 206 10.89 9.51 -13.38
CA LEU A 206 9.78 8.76 -12.78
C LEU A 206 9.59 7.40 -13.45
N ARG A 207 9.61 7.36 -14.78
CA ARG A 207 9.53 6.11 -15.58
C ARG A 207 10.65 5.13 -15.19
N THR A 208 11.86 5.64 -14.96
CA THR A 208 13.02 4.85 -14.52
C THR A 208 12.85 4.33 -13.09
N LEU A 209 12.40 5.17 -12.15
CA LEU A 209 12.14 4.77 -10.77
C LEU A 209 11.11 3.64 -10.71
N VAL A 210 9.95 3.82 -11.37
CA VAL A 210 8.88 2.81 -11.41
C VAL A 210 9.37 1.52 -12.07
N ASN A 211 10.10 1.60 -13.19
CA ASN A 211 10.67 0.42 -13.86
C ASN A 211 11.63 -0.38 -12.99
N ARG A 212 12.37 0.26 -12.09
CA ARG A 212 13.21 -0.42 -11.09
C ARG A 212 12.37 -1.03 -9.96
N CYS A 213 11.35 -0.33 -9.47
CA CYS A 213 10.48 -0.84 -8.41
C CYS A 213 9.71 -2.11 -8.84
N TRP A 214 9.12 -2.13 -10.04
CA TRP A 214 8.31 -3.26 -10.52
C TRP A 214 9.08 -4.28 -11.39
N HIS A 215 10.41 -4.35 -11.27
CA HIS A 215 11.23 -5.26 -12.07
C HIS A 215 10.81 -6.73 -11.88
N GLN A 216 10.94 -7.57 -12.91
CA GLN A 216 10.48 -8.97 -12.85
C GLN A 216 11.22 -9.74 -11.75
N ASN A 217 12.55 -9.79 -11.84
CA ASN A 217 13.42 -10.35 -10.80
C ASN A 217 13.40 -9.49 -9.51
N PRO A 218 13.05 -10.06 -8.34
CA PRO A 218 13.05 -9.34 -7.06
C PRO A 218 14.42 -8.81 -6.61
N ALA A 219 15.53 -9.40 -7.08
CA ALA A 219 16.87 -8.96 -6.68
C ALA A 219 17.19 -7.54 -7.16
N ASP A 220 16.84 -7.21 -8.42
CA ASP A 220 17.16 -5.93 -9.06
C ASP A 220 16.29 -4.76 -8.59
N ARG A 221 15.17 -5.06 -7.92
CA ARG A 221 14.32 -4.04 -7.27
C ARG A 221 15.11 -3.36 -6.14
N PRO A 222 15.06 -2.02 -5.98
CA PRO A 222 15.73 -1.34 -4.88
C PRO A 222 15.11 -1.73 -3.51
N THR A 223 15.75 -1.36 -2.41
CA THR A 223 15.11 -1.31 -1.08
C THR A 223 14.43 0.05 -0.89
N PHE A 224 13.49 0.18 0.05
CA PHE A 224 12.89 1.49 0.34
C PHE A 224 13.91 2.53 0.82
N ALA A 225 14.96 2.12 1.53
CA ALA A 225 16.11 2.99 1.84
C ALA A 225 16.78 3.51 0.56
N ALA A 226 17.14 2.63 -0.38
CA ALA A 226 17.74 3.04 -1.65
C ALA A 226 16.77 3.89 -2.51
N ILE A 227 15.45 3.70 -2.39
CA ILE A 227 14.46 4.58 -3.02
C ILE A 227 14.53 5.98 -2.41
N LEU A 228 14.57 6.12 -1.08
CA LEU A 228 14.72 7.42 -0.39
C LEU A 228 15.97 8.17 -0.88
N ASP A 229 17.09 7.48 -1.06
CA ASP A 229 18.32 8.07 -1.60
C ASP A 229 18.17 8.56 -3.06
N MET A 230 17.31 7.91 -3.85
CA MET A 230 17.02 8.30 -5.25
C MET A 230 16.00 9.46 -5.35
N LEU A 231 15.06 9.59 -4.42
CA LEU A 231 13.97 10.58 -4.52
C LEU A 231 14.45 12.03 -4.69
N PRO A 232 15.49 12.54 -3.98
CA PRO A 232 16.03 13.88 -4.21
C PRO A 232 16.50 14.11 -5.65
N GLY A 233 17.16 13.11 -6.26
CA GLY A 233 17.61 13.18 -7.65
C GLY A 233 16.44 13.17 -8.65
N VAL A 234 15.41 12.36 -8.39
CA VAL A 234 14.18 12.33 -9.19
C VAL A 234 13.42 13.66 -9.08
N ARG A 235 13.31 14.22 -7.87
CA ARG A 235 12.70 15.53 -7.60
C ARG A 235 13.46 16.69 -8.25
N ALA A 236 14.80 16.65 -8.28
CA ALA A 236 15.62 17.67 -8.94
C ALA A 236 15.53 17.64 -10.47
N GLN A 237 15.19 16.49 -11.07
CA GLN A 237 15.03 16.34 -12.52
C GLN A 237 13.63 16.73 -13.04
N MET A 238 12.62 16.79 -12.16
CA MET A 238 11.26 17.20 -12.54
C MET A 238 11.13 18.73 -12.62
N ARG A 239 10.59 19.22 -13.73
CA ARG A 239 10.36 20.65 -13.99
C ARG A 239 9.01 21.07 -13.38
N LYS A 240 8.92 22.33 -12.90
CA LYS A 240 7.68 22.91 -12.33
C LYS A 240 6.43 22.71 -13.23
N LEU A 241 6.60 22.69 -14.55
CA LEU A 241 5.52 22.46 -15.52
C LEU A 241 5.06 21.00 -15.59
N GLU A 242 5.97 20.03 -15.45
CA GLU A 242 5.65 18.58 -15.47
C GLU A 242 4.89 18.20 -14.20
N PHE A 243 5.33 18.72 -13.05
CA PHE A 243 4.59 18.65 -11.80
C PHE A 243 3.15 19.18 -11.99
N HIS A 244 2.98 20.36 -12.59
CA HIS A 244 1.66 20.96 -12.81
C HIS A 244 0.77 20.15 -13.78
N GLN A 245 1.32 19.63 -14.87
CA GLN A 245 0.62 18.76 -15.83
C GLN A 245 0.17 17.42 -15.20
N LEU A 246 0.88 16.95 -14.18
CA LEU A 246 0.54 15.75 -13.42
C LEU A 246 -0.28 16.06 -12.14
N ASN A 247 -0.71 17.30 -11.89
CA ASN A 247 -1.30 17.80 -10.63
C ASN A 247 -0.45 17.61 -9.37
N PHE A 248 0.86 17.39 -9.48
CA PHE A 248 1.75 17.53 -8.33
C PHE A 248 1.85 19.03 -8.01
N VAL A 249 0.97 19.53 -7.16
CA VAL A 249 1.04 20.92 -6.69
C VAL A 249 2.29 21.10 -5.83
N PHE A 250 2.86 22.31 -5.85
CA PHE A 250 3.86 22.74 -4.88
C PHE A 250 3.37 24.02 -4.23
N THR A 251 3.46 24.08 -2.90
CA THR A 251 3.32 25.30 -2.08
C THR A 251 4.70 25.71 -1.61
#